data_AF-A0A812IK15-F1
#
_entry.id   AF-A0A812IK15-F1
#
_cell.length_a   1.000
_cell.length_b   1.000
_cell.length_c   1.000
_cell.angle_alpha   90.00
_cell.angle_beta   90.00
_cell.angle_gamma   90.00
#
_symmetry.space_group_name_H-M   'P 1'
#
loop_
_entity.id
_entity.type
_entity.pdbx_description
1 polymer ?
#
loop_
_entity_poly.entity_id
_entity_poly.type
_entity_poly.pdbx_seq_one_letter_code
_entity_poly.pdbx_strand_id
1 'polypeptide(L)'
;AETLIAGAHELEEGPIRPTAVVLAPTRELCQQITLEARKLCFRTLARAVAIYGGADALPQLKALAEGAEIVICTPGRLEDFLERGVISMTN
;
A
#
# COMPACT_ATOMS: atom_id res chain seq x y z
N ALA A 1 -28.78 11.13 -14.27
CA ALA A 1 -27.48 11.24 -14.97
C ALA A 1 -26.60 12.11 -14.09
N GLU A 2 -25.85 11.48 -13.20
CA GLU A 2 -24.81 12.14 -12.38
C GLU A 2 -23.95 11.01 -11.82
N THR A 3 -23.11 10.49 -12.71
CA THR A 3 -22.11 9.46 -12.44
C THR A 3 -20.80 10.17 -12.14
N LEU A 4 -20.54 10.60 -10.91
CA LEU A 4 -19.23 11.08 -10.45
C LEU A 4 -19.30 11.31 -8.92
N ILE A 5 -18.25 10.88 -8.19
CA ILE A 5 -17.95 11.11 -6.75
C ILE A 5 -18.33 9.98 -5.77
N ALA A 6 -17.75 8.79 -5.93
CA ALA A 6 -17.64 7.83 -4.81
C ALA A 6 -16.29 7.10 -4.87
N GLY A 7 -15.20 7.86 -4.72
CA GLY A 7 -13.80 7.39 -4.80
C GLY A 7 -13.12 7.13 -3.45
N ALA A 8 -13.89 7.09 -2.36
CA ALA A 8 -13.41 6.76 -1.03
C ALA A 8 -14.40 5.77 -0.42
N HIS A 9 -14.21 4.48 -0.69
CA HIS A 9 -14.65 3.51 0.29
C HIS A 9 -13.80 3.77 1.53
N GLU A 10 -14.39 4.39 2.54
CA GLU A 10 -13.96 4.23 3.92
C GLU A 10 -13.75 2.74 4.13
N LEU A 11 -12.51 2.33 4.42
CA LEU A 11 -12.30 1.02 5.03
C LEU A 11 -13.14 1.05 6.32
N GLU A 12 -14.08 0.13 6.50
CA GLU A 12 -14.90 0.10 7.73
C GLU A 12 -14.05 0.03 9.01
N GLU A 13 -12.78 -0.38 8.89
CA GLU A 13 -11.78 -0.48 9.96
C GLU A 13 -10.77 0.69 10.03
N GLY A 14 -10.93 1.76 9.26
CA GLY A 14 -10.03 2.92 9.27
C GLY A 14 -8.74 2.72 8.44
N PRO A 15 -7.83 3.71 8.44
CA PRO A 15 -6.63 3.69 7.59
C PRO A 15 -5.67 2.57 8.02
N ILE A 16 -4.99 1.97 7.03
CA ILE A 16 -3.90 1.02 7.29
C ILE A 16 -2.72 1.76 7.95
N ARG A 17 -2.17 1.17 9.00
CA ARG A 17 -1.01 1.72 9.74
C ARG A 17 0.17 0.76 9.67
N PRO A 18 1.01 0.84 8.63
CA PRO A 18 2.18 -0.03 8.49
C PRO A 18 3.16 0.21 9.63
N THR A 19 3.81 -0.85 10.10
CA THR A 19 4.94 -0.74 11.06
C THR A 19 6.19 -0.20 10.37
N ALA A 20 6.38 -0.50 9.10
CA ALA A 20 7.51 -0.02 8.31
C ALA A 20 7.09 0.38 6.90
N VAL A 21 7.78 1.40 6.37
CA VAL A 21 7.65 1.87 4.99
C VAL A 21 9.03 1.86 4.33
N VAL A 22 9.13 1.29 3.14
CA VAL A 22 10.34 1.27 2.32
C VAL A 22 10.08 2.03 1.04
N LEU A 23 10.80 3.14 0.83
CA LEU A 23 10.71 3.93 -0.39
C LEU A 23 11.68 3.41 -1.46
N ALA A 24 11.16 3.20 -2.67
CA ALA A 24 11.92 2.88 -3.87
C ALA A 24 11.61 3.90 -4.98
N PRO A 25 12.60 4.32 -5.79
CA PRO A 25 12.40 5.36 -6.79
C PRO A 25 11.64 4.88 -8.03
N THR A 26 11.57 3.56 -8.26
CA THR A 26 10.94 2.97 -9.44
C THR A 26 10.06 1.80 -9.05
N ARG A 27 9.08 1.49 -9.92
CA ARG A 27 8.22 0.32 -9.79
C ARG A 27 9.02 -0.97 -9.80
N GLU A 28 10.01 -1.05 -10.67
CA GLU A 28 10.84 -2.24 -10.86
C GLU A 28 11.65 -2.54 -9.60
N LEU A 29 12.23 -1.51 -8.95
CA LEU A 29 12.93 -1.71 -7.68
C LEU A 29 11.95 -2.04 -6.55
N CYS A 30 10.78 -1.40 -6.51
CA CYS A 30 9.73 -1.73 -5.55
C CYS A 30 9.33 -3.21 -5.62
N GLN A 31 9.16 -3.75 -6.83
CA GLN A 31 8.84 -5.17 -7.05
C GLN A 31 9.97 -6.10 -6.61
N GLN A 32 11.23 -5.74 -6.91
CA GLN A 32 12.40 -6.52 -6.47
C GLN A 32 12.49 -6.60 -4.95
N ILE A 33 12.39 -5.46 -4.26
CA ILE A 33 12.41 -5.42 -2.79
C ILE A 33 11.25 -6.24 -2.22
N THR A 34 10.05 -6.14 -2.79
CA THR A 34 8.88 -6.90 -2.33
C THR A 34 9.09 -8.40 -2.45
N LEU A 35 9.71 -8.87 -3.53
CA LEU A 35 10.02 -10.28 -3.73
C LEU A 35 10.94 -10.81 -2.63
N GLU A 36 12.00 -10.07 -2.29
CA GLU A 36 12.92 -10.44 -1.21
C GLU A 36 12.26 -10.31 0.18
N ALA A 37 11.51 -9.23 0.43
CA ALA A 37 10.79 -9.03 1.68
C ALA A 37 9.82 -10.18 1.98
N ARG A 38 9.12 -10.69 0.97
CA ARG A 38 8.22 -11.85 1.13
C ARG A 38 8.95 -13.13 1.55
N LYS A 39 10.19 -13.35 1.08
CA LYS A 39 11.01 -14.48 1.53
C LYS A 39 11.39 -14.32 3.02
N LEU A 40 11.75 -13.10 3.43
CA LEU A 40 12.08 -12.79 4.82
C LEU A 40 10.87 -12.87 5.75
N CYS A 41 9.66 -12.59 5.24
CA CYS A 41 8.41 -12.72 5.98
C CYS A 41 7.87 -14.16 6.03
N PHE A 42 8.53 -15.13 5.38
CA PHE A 42 8.03 -16.50 5.36
C PHE A 42 7.96 -17.07 6.79
N ARG A 43 6.77 -17.60 7.17
CA ARG A 43 6.45 -18.12 8.50
C ARG A 43 6.53 -17.10 9.64
N THR A 44 6.40 -15.81 9.33
CA THR A 44 6.13 -14.76 10.32
C THR A 44 4.69 -14.28 10.22
N LEU A 45 4.28 -13.38 11.11
CA LEU A 45 2.99 -12.68 11.02
C LEU A 45 3.07 -11.42 10.15
N ALA A 46 4.27 -11.02 9.70
CA ALA A 46 4.45 -9.80 8.93
C ALA A 46 4.06 -10.01 7.47
N ARG A 47 3.33 -9.05 6.91
CA ARG A 47 2.91 -9.03 5.52
C ARG A 47 3.53 -7.84 4.79
N ALA A 48 4.24 -8.16 3.70
CA ALA A 48 4.87 -7.19 2.82
C ALA A 48 4.00 -6.92 1.58
N VAL A 49 3.57 -5.66 1.42
CA VAL A 49 2.71 -5.19 0.31
C VAL A 49 3.44 -4.13 -0.51
N ALA A 50 3.29 -4.21 -1.84
CA ALA A 50 3.86 -3.24 -2.77
C ALA A 50 2.78 -2.26 -3.26
N ILE A 51 3.07 -0.97 -3.23
CA ILE A 51 2.22 0.06 -3.86
C ILE A 51 3.05 0.98 -4.77
N TYR A 52 2.61 1.24 -5.98
CA TYR A 52 3.33 2.09 -6.92
C TYR A 52 2.44 2.67 -8.02
N GLY A 53 2.88 3.80 -8.58
CA GLY A 53 2.24 4.44 -9.73
C GLY A 53 2.42 3.65 -11.04
N GLY A 54 1.70 4.05 -12.08
CA GLY A 54 1.75 3.39 -13.39
C GLY A 54 1.05 2.02 -13.45
N ALA A 55 0.32 1.66 -12.40
CA ALA A 55 -0.53 0.47 -12.33
C ALA A 55 -1.85 0.79 -11.61
N ASP A 56 -2.87 -0.04 -11.85
CA ASP A 56 -4.17 0.10 -11.21
C ASP A 56 -4.04 0.10 -9.67
N ALA A 57 -4.79 1.00 -9.04
CA ALA A 57 -4.84 1.14 -7.59
C ALA A 57 -5.67 0.02 -6.95
N LEU A 58 -6.70 -0.49 -7.63
CA LEU A 58 -7.66 -1.42 -7.01
C LEU A 58 -7.01 -2.72 -6.48
N PRO A 59 -6.10 -3.40 -7.20
CA PRO A 59 -5.39 -4.57 -6.66
C PRO A 59 -4.50 -4.21 -5.45
N GLN A 60 -3.92 -3.01 -5.46
CA GLN A 60 -3.08 -2.52 -4.37
C GLN A 60 -3.91 -2.23 -3.11
N LEU A 61 -5.08 -1.63 -3.27
CA LEU A 61 -6.04 -1.39 -2.19
C LEU A 61 -6.52 -2.71 -1.56
N LYS A 62 -6.87 -3.71 -2.38
CA LYS A 62 -7.25 -5.04 -1.89
C LYS A 62 -6.11 -5.69 -1.11
N ALA A 63 -4.88 -5.63 -1.63
CA ALA A 63 -3.71 -6.20 -0.96
C ALA A 63 -3.41 -5.53 0.39
N LEU A 64 -3.63 -4.22 0.51
CA LEU A 64 -3.53 -3.46 1.75
C LEU A 64 -4.63 -3.83 2.75
N ALA A 65 -5.87 -4.00 2.29
CA ALA A 65 -7.01 -4.37 3.14
C ALA A 65 -6.87 -5.78 3.76
N GLU A 66 -6.09 -6.67 3.13
CA GLU A 66 -5.74 -7.98 3.68
C GLU A 66 -4.62 -7.93 4.74
N GLY A 67 -4.10 -6.73 5.09
CA GLY A 67 -3.01 -6.52 6.03
C GLY A 67 -1.70 -6.08 5.37
N ALA A 68 -0.97 -5.17 6.02
CA ALA A 68 0.29 -4.63 5.51
C ALA A 68 1.18 -4.04 6.62
N GLU A 69 1.92 -4.90 7.33
CA GLU A 69 2.91 -4.46 8.32
C GLU A 69 4.10 -3.75 7.66
N ILE A 70 4.44 -4.14 6.43
CA ILE A 70 5.51 -3.54 5.64
C ILE A 70 4.96 -3.08 4.30
N VAL A 71 5.04 -1.77 4.03
CA VAL A 71 4.67 -1.20 2.73
C VAL A 71 5.93 -0.80 1.97
N ILE A 72 6.16 -1.44 0.82
CA ILE A 72 7.21 -1.08 -0.13
C ILE A 72 6.56 -0.22 -1.21
N CYS A 73 7.10 0.97 -1.49
CA CYS A 73 6.37 1.91 -2.33
C CYS A 73 7.21 2.91 -3.11
N THR A 74 6.62 3.45 -4.18
CA THR A 74 7.12 4.67 -4.83
C THR A 74 6.53 5.91 -4.16
N PRO A 75 7.29 7.02 -3.99
CA PRO A 75 6.84 8.21 -3.26
C PRO A 75 5.47 8.73 -3.69
N GLY A 76 5.24 8.95 -4.99
CA GLY A 76 3.98 9.54 -5.47
C GLY A 76 2.73 8.69 -5.21
N ARG A 77 2.85 7.35 -5.14
CA ARG A 77 1.70 6.49 -4.78
C ARG A 77 1.47 6.45 -3.27
N LEU A 78 2.55 6.54 -2.48
CA LEU A 78 2.40 6.68 -1.03
C LEU A 78 1.68 8.00 -0.69
N GLU A 79 2.09 9.10 -1.30
CA GLU A 79 1.47 10.42 -1.14
C GLU A 79 -0.04 10.38 -1.48
N ASP A 80 -0.41 9.85 -2.66
CA ASP A 80 -1.80 9.62 -3.07
C ASP A 80 -2.61 8.84 -2.00
N PHE A 81 -2.03 7.77 -1.45
CA PHE A 81 -2.71 6.93 -0.46
C PHE A 81 -2.77 7.57 0.94
N LEU A 82 -1.82 8.42 1.29
CA LEU A 82 -1.85 9.22 2.53
C LEU A 82 -2.93 10.31 2.44
N GLU A 83 -2.98 11.05 1.33
CA GLU A 83 -3.97 12.11 1.10
C GLU A 83 -5.40 11.58 1.10
N ARG A 84 -5.59 10.36 0.57
CA ARG A 84 -6.89 9.68 0.53
C ARG A 84 -7.27 8.99 1.84
N GLY A 85 -6.40 9.01 2.86
CA GLY A 85 -6.63 8.32 4.12
C GLY A 85 -6.68 6.79 3.99
N VAL A 86 -6.07 6.22 2.95
CA VAL A 86 -5.91 4.76 2.81
C VAL A 86 -4.83 4.27 3.77
N ILE A 87 -3.74 5.04 3.88
CA ILE A 87 -2.62 4.79 4.78
C ILE A 87 -2.53 5.94 5.79
N SER A 88 -2.16 5.63 7.02
CA SER A 88 -1.78 6.59 8.06
C SER A 88 -0.42 6.24 8.64
N MET A 89 0.43 7.25 8.84
CA MET A 89 1.73 7.13 9.53
C MET A 89 1.69 7.69 10.95
N THR A 90 0.52 8.09 11.44
CA THR A 90 0.37 8.51 12.83
C THR A 90 0.31 7.29 13.74
N ASN A 91 1.00 7.36 14.88
CA ASN A 91 0.93 6.36 15.93
C ASN A 91 -0.19 6.72 16.91
#